data_AF-A0A1C5RTH3-F1
#
_entry.id   AF-A0A1C5RTH3-F1
#
_cell.length_a   1.000
_cell.length_b   1.000
_cell.length_c   1.000
_cell.angle_alpha   90.00
_cell.angle_beta   90.00
_cell.angle_gamma   90.00
#
_symmetry.space_group_name_H-M   'P 1'
#
loop_
_entity.id
_entity.type
_entity.pdbx_description
1 polymer ?
#
loop_
_entity_poly.entity_id
_entity_poly.type
_entity_poly.pdbx_seq_one_letter_code
_entity_poly.pdbx_strand_id
1 'polypeptide(L)' 'MILELKVDHKPEEAIAQIKEKEYALRFKGKTAERKEYTGRILAVGISYNSKTKEHECKIEQL' A
#
# COMPACT_ATOMS: atom_id res chain seq x y z
N MET A 1 -0.80 -6.50 -4.93
CA MET A 1 -0.07 -5.23 -4.69
C MET A 1 -1.09 -4.17 -4.35
N ILE A 2 -0.78 -3.30 -3.40
CA ILE A 2 -1.62 -2.20 -2.93
C ILE A 2 -0.82 -0.92 -3.08
N LEU A 3 -1.43 0.12 -3.65
CA LEU A 3 -0.77 1.38 -3.95
C LEU A 3 -1.55 2.54 -3.34
N GLU A 4 -0.86 3.43 -2.63
CA GLU A 4 -1.43 4.59 -1.97
C GLU A 4 -0.58 5.81 -2.32
N LEU A 5 -1.23 6.91 -2.70
CA LEU A 5 -0.57 8.15 -3.08
C LEU A 5 -0.88 9.25 -2.06
N LYS A 6 0.14 10.02 -1.71
CA LYS A 6 -0.02 11.23 -0.91
C LYS A 6 0.69 12.42 -1.55
N VAL A 7 0.12 13.60 -1.38
CA VAL A 7 0.73 14.87 -1.75
C VAL A 7 1.23 15.55 -0.49
N ASP A 8 2.46 16.04 -0.48
CA ASP A 8 3.08 16.79 0.63
C ASP A 8 3.17 16.02 1.97
N HIS A 9 3.16 14.70 1.90
CA HIS A 9 3.31 13.78 3.05
C HIS A 9 4.45 12.80 2.81
N LYS A 10 4.78 11.96 3.79
CA LYS A 10 5.81 10.93 3.59
C LYS A 10 5.24 9.65 2.98
N PRO A 11 6.01 8.93 2.13
CA PRO A 11 5.59 7.63 1.61
C PRO A 11 5.38 6.59 2.74
N GLU A 12 6.03 6.74 3.90
CA GLU A 12 5.73 5.98 5.12
C GLU A 12 4.28 6.10 5.58
N GLU A 13 3.70 7.29 5.50
CA GLU A 13 2.31 7.52 5.91
C GLU A 13 1.33 6.80 4.98
N ALA A 14 1.66 6.71 3.68
CA ALA A 14 0.91 5.93 2.71
C ALA A 14 0.98 4.43 3.03
N ILE A 15 2.16 3.90 3.37
CA ILE A 15 2.34 2.51 3.81
C ILE A 15 1.58 2.23 5.12
N ALA A 16 1.63 3.15 6.09
CA ALA A 16 0.90 3.03 7.35
C ALA A 16 -0.61 2.97 7.11
N GLN A 17 -1.14 3.82 6.23
CA GLN A 17 -2.55 3.79 5.84
C GLN A 17 -2.94 2.47 5.18
N ILE A 18 -2.09 1.91 4.31
CA ILE A 18 -2.33 0.59 3.70
C ILE A 18 -2.45 -0.51 4.77
N LYS A 19 -1.58 -0.48 5.78
CA LYS A 19 -1.58 -1.43 6.91
C LYS A 19 -2.82 -1.25 7.79
N GLU A 20 -3.14 -0.02 8.15
CA GLU A 20 -4.27 0.32 9.03
C GLU A 20 -5.63 -0.01 8.42
N LYS A 21 -5.80 0.21 7.11
CA LYS A 21 -7.05 -0.10 6.40
C LYS A 21 -7.22 -1.59 6.08
N GLU A 22 -6.24 -2.42 6.45
CA GLU A 22 -6.25 -3.86 6.26
C GLU A 22 -6.62 -4.27 4.83
N TYR A 23 -6.19 -3.51 3.82
CA TYR A 23 -6.52 -3.77 2.42
C TYR A 23 -6.07 -5.17 1.96
N ALA A 24 -5.05 -5.75 2.63
CA ALA A 24 -4.62 -7.12 2.44
C ALA A 24 -5.73 -8.16 2.66
N LEU A 25 -6.73 -7.88 3.50
CA LEU A 25 -7.87 -8.76 3.74
C LEU A 25 -8.75 -8.92 2.49
N ARG A 26 -8.79 -7.93 1.60
CA ARG A 26 -9.51 -8.04 0.32
C ARG A 26 -8.92 -9.09 -0.61
N PHE A 27 -7.65 -9.46 -0.42
CA PHE A 27 -6.99 -10.53 -1.16
C PHE A 27 -7.20 -11.91 -0.55
N LYS A 28 -7.77 -12.00 0.67
CA LYS A 28 -7.94 -13.28 1.38
C LYS A 28 -9.22 -14.05 1.01
N GLY A 29 -10.07 -13.55 0.11
CA GLY A 29 -11.33 -14.19 -0.27
C GLY A 29 -12.35 -14.26 0.89
N LYS A 30 -13.56 -14.75 0.64
CA LYS A 30 -14.58 -14.97 1.68
C LYS A 30 -14.34 -16.29 2.42
N THR A 31 -14.81 -16.37 3.67
CA THR A 31 -14.75 -17.51 4.59
C THR A 31 -15.45 -18.77 4.05
N ALA A 32 -14.91 -19.40 3.01
CA ALA A 32 -15.28 -20.72 2.47
C ALA A 32 -14.50 -21.07 1.18
N GLU A 33 -13.90 -20.10 0.49
CA GLU A 33 -13.19 -20.35 -0.76
C GLU A 33 -11.67 -20.43 -0.54
N ARG A 34 -10.98 -21.28 -1.33
CA ARG A 34 -9.51 -21.39 -1.31
C ARG A 34 -8.92 -19.99 -1.47
N LYS A 35 -7.98 -19.60 -0.60
CA LYS A 35 -7.24 -18.32 -0.66
C LYS A 35 -6.85 -18.02 -2.12
N GLU A 36 -7.55 -17.09 -2.76
CA GLU A 36 -7.35 -16.76 -4.18
C GLU A 36 -5.95 -16.19 -4.46
N TYR A 37 -5.24 -15.71 -3.42
CA TYR A 37 -3.88 -15.21 -3.52
C TYR A 37 -2.95 -15.77 -2.43
N THR A 38 -1.93 -16.53 -2.84
CA THR A 38 -0.85 -17.03 -1.98
C THR A 38 0.48 -16.30 -2.21
N GLY A 39 0.49 -15.30 -3.10
CA GLY A 39 1.66 -14.49 -3.41
C GLY A 39 1.99 -13.46 -2.32
N ARG A 40 3.22 -12.94 -2.38
CA ARG A 40 3.65 -11.82 -1.53
C ARG A 40 2.85 -10.57 -1.90
N ILE A 41 2.23 -9.94 -0.90
CA ILE A 41 1.52 -8.67 -1.11
C ILE A 41 2.54 -7.55 -0.91
N LEU A 42 2.68 -6.67 -1.90
CA LEU A 42 3.50 -5.46 -1.80
C LEU A 42 2.61 -4.26 -1.47
N ALA A 43 2.98 -3.50 -0.45
CA ALA A 43 2.51 -2.15 -0.19
C ALA A 43 3.45 -1.16 -0.86
N VAL A 44 2.89 -0.24 -1.64
CA VAL A 44 3.63 0.80 -2.35
C VAL A 44 3.07 2.15 -1.92
N GLY A 45 3.87 2.93 -1.21
CA GLY A 45 3.56 4.29 -0.81
C GLY A 45 4.29 5.26 -1.71
N ILE A 46 3.56 6.09 -2.44
CA ILE A 46 4.13 7.14 -3.29
C ILE A 46 3.80 8.49 -2.67
N SER A 47 4.81 9.32 -2.52
CA SER A 47 4.67 10.72 -2.17
C SER A 47 5.07 11.61 -3.33
N TYR A 48 4.34 12.71 -3.48
CA TYR A 48 4.70 13.83 -4.33
C TYR A 48 4.88 15.09 -3.48
N ASN A 49 6.05 15.72 -3.58
CA ASN A 49 6.33 17.01 -2.96
C ASN A 49 5.94 18.13 -3.94
N SER A 50 4.92 18.92 -3.60
CA SER A 50 4.41 19.97 -4.47
C SER A 50 5.36 21.17 -4.60
N LYS A 51 6.31 21.33 -3.66
CA LYS A 51 7.30 22.42 -3.65
C LYS A 51 8.53 22.09 -4.49
N THR A 52 9.13 20.92 -4.26
CA THR A 52 10.34 20.49 -4.98
C THR A 52 10.01 19.79 -6.30
N LYS A 53 8.75 19.40 -6.51
CA LYS A 53 8.26 18.60 -7.65
C LYS A 53 8.83 17.18 -7.69
N GLU A 54 9.42 16.73 -6.58
CA GLU A 54 10.02 15.40 -6.45
C GLU A 54 8.98 14.34 -6.08
N HIS A 55 9.28 13.10 -6.46
CA HIS A 55 8.49 11.93 -6.10
C HIS A 55 9.35 11.02 -5.23
N GLU A 56 8.79 10.57 -4.13
CA GLU A 56 9.39 9.58 -3.24
C GLU A 56 8.55 8.31 -3.25
N CYS A 57 9.20 7.15 -3.27
CA CYS A 57 8.54 5.86 -3.29
C CYS A 57 9.12 4.95 -2.22
N LYS A 58 8.24 4.33 -1.44
CA LYS A 58 8.59 3.29 -0.49
C LYS A 58 7.79 2.03 -0.77
N ILE A 59 8.48 0.90 -0.78
CA ILE A 59 7.89 -0.41 -1.04
C ILE A 59 8.17 -1.30 0.16
N GLU A 60 7.12 -1.94 0.68
CA GLU A 60 7.23 -2.92 1.77
C GLU A 60 6.42 -4.18 1.44
N GLN A 61 6.88 -5.33 1.95
CA GLN A 61 6.10 -6.55 1.91
C GLN A 61 5.13 -6.58 3.09
N LEU A 62 3.86 -6.90 2.83
CA LEU A 62 2.78 -7.10 3.82
C LEU A 62 2.60 -8.57 4.18
#